data_AF-A0A957EWZ9-F1
#
_entry.id   AF-A0A957EWZ9-F1
#
_cell.length_a   1.000
_cell.length_b   1.000
_cell.length_c   1.000
_cell.angle_alpha   90.00
_cell.angle_beta   90.00
_cell.angle_gamma   90.00
#
_symmetry.space_group_name_H-M   'P 1'
#
loop_
_entity.id
_entity.type
_entity.pdbx_description
1 polymer ?
#
loop_
_entity_poly.entity_id
_entity_poly.type
_entity_poly.pdbx_seq_one_letter_code
_entity_poly.pdbx_strand_id
1 'polypeptide(L)'
;MLEIICPSCRAGNDPINQFCGQCGGRLQRNALVTQAGSGSHITIGKTRLPVQQVKQVGVSLAVSLATLLAEATLAWARRRLEDRLNRPSAGLSLVRRPPAEDIQTPAIPVETPPPTVTIVRERIVEVHRWGRPVQRFIERMAWKREG
;
A
#
# COMPACT_ATOMS: atom_id res chain seq x y z
N MET A 1 -27.02 -14.63 40.05
CA MET A 1 -26.07 -15.20 39.07
C MET A 1 -25.51 -14.02 38.28
N LEU A 2 -24.18 -13.84 38.25
CA LEU A 2 -23.58 -12.76 37.46
C LEU A 2 -23.50 -13.26 36.01
N GLU A 3 -23.96 -12.46 35.06
CA GLU A 3 -23.92 -12.80 33.64
C GLU A 3 -23.14 -11.73 32.87
N ILE A 4 -22.39 -12.14 31.85
CA ILE A 4 -21.68 -11.24 30.94
C ILE A 4 -22.44 -11.18 29.62
N ILE A 5 -22.79 -9.97 29.20
CA ILE A 5 -23.47 -9.73 27.93
C ILE A 5 -22.44 -9.69 26.80
N CYS A 6 -22.65 -10.51 25.78
CA CYS A 6 -21.78 -10.51 24.61
C CYS A 6 -21.87 -9.18 23.85
N PRO A 7 -20.74 -8.48 23.56
CA PRO A 7 -20.77 -7.21 22.84
C PRO A 7 -21.18 -7.37 21.37
N SER A 8 -21.08 -8.58 20.80
CA SER A 8 -21.38 -8.83 19.39
C SER A 8 -22.85 -9.21 19.17
N CYS A 9 -23.41 -10.12 19.96
CA CYS A 9 -24.77 -10.65 19.76
C CYS A 9 -25.74 -10.40 20.93
N ARG A 10 -25.27 -9.78 22.03
CA ARG A 10 -26.04 -9.46 23.24
C ARG A 10 -26.64 -10.64 24.00
N ALA A 11 -26.24 -11.87 23.69
CA ALA A 11 -26.60 -13.03 24.50
C ALA A 11 -25.97 -12.94 25.91
N GLY A 12 -26.69 -13.39 26.92
CA GLY A 12 -26.16 -13.62 28.27
C GLY A 12 -25.26 -14.86 28.30
N ASN A 13 -24.14 -14.77 29.00
CA ASN A 13 -23.18 -15.86 29.12
C ASN A 13 -22.65 -15.94 30.57
N ASP A 14 -22.25 -17.14 30.98
CA ASP A 14 -21.57 -17.36 32.26
C ASP A 14 -20.21 -16.62 32.27
N PRO A 15 -19.83 -15.93 33.37
CA PRO A 15 -18.55 -15.25 33.51
C PRO A 15 -17.32 -16.17 33.39
N ILE A 16 -17.48 -17.47 33.58
CA ILE A 16 -16.42 -18.47 33.38
C ILE A 16 -16.16 -18.73 31.88
N ASN A 17 -17.07 -18.36 30.99
CA ASN A 17 -16.89 -18.55 29.56
C ASN A 17 -15.97 -17.48 28.96
N GLN A 18 -14.97 -17.89 28.17
CA GLN A 18 -14.11 -16.95 27.42
C GLN A 18 -14.68 -16.57 26.04
N PHE A 19 -15.67 -17.33 25.56
CA PHE A 19 -16.33 -17.12 24.27
C PHE A 19 -17.85 -17.22 24.45
N CYS A 20 -18.58 -16.50 23.61
CA CYS A 20 -20.04 -16.51 23.62
C CYS A 20 -20.56 -17.85 23.09
N GLY A 21 -21.47 -18.49 23.84
CA GLY A 21 -22.10 -19.74 23.43
C GLY A 21 -23.03 -19.62 22.22
N GLN A 22 -23.44 -18.40 21.84
CA GLN A 22 -24.31 -18.16 20.69
C GLN A 22 -23.56 -17.77 19.43
N CYS A 23 -22.62 -16.81 19.50
CA CYS A 23 -21.95 -16.29 18.30
C CYS A 23 -20.44 -16.62 18.23
N GLY A 24 -19.87 -17.27 19.24
CA GLY A 24 -18.44 -17.57 19.33
C GLY A 24 -17.52 -16.36 19.59
N GLY A 25 -18.08 -15.16 19.80
CA GLY A 25 -17.30 -13.94 20.04
C GLY A 25 -16.60 -13.98 21.41
N ARG A 26 -15.36 -13.48 21.48
CA ARG A 26 -14.56 -13.48 22.72
C ARG A 26 -15.18 -12.54 23.76
N LEU A 27 -15.43 -13.06 24.96
CA LEU A 27 -15.93 -12.30 26.11
C LEU A 27 -14.72 -11.71 26.84
N GLN A 28 -14.60 -10.38 26.86
CA GLN A 28 -13.49 -9.70 27.52
C GLN A 28 -13.66 -9.77 29.04
N ARG A 29 -12.85 -10.60 29.71
CA ARG A 29 -12.96 -10.83 31.17
C ARG A 29 -12.27 -9.80 32.05
N ASN A 30 -11.55 -8.83 31.48
CA ASN A 30 -10.80 -7.81 32.21
C ASN A 30 -11.28 -6.39 31.90
N ALA A 31 -12.59 -6.16 31.92
CA ALA A 31 -13.17 -4.82 31.78
C ALA A 31 -13.44 -4.14 33.14
N LEU A 32 -12.62 -4.44 34.17
CA LEU A 32 -12.55 -3.59 35.36
C LEU A 32 -11.46 -2.55 35.10
N VAL A 33 -11.91 -1.32 34.81
CA VAL A 33 -11.14 -0.11 34.47
C VAL A 33 -10.51 -0.17 33.07
N THR A 34 -11.18 0.30 32.04
CA THR A 34 -11.24 1.75 31.79
C THR A 34 -12.61 2.09 31.20
N GLN A 35 -13.48 2.66 32.04
CA GLN A 35 -14.70 3.30 31.56
C GLN A 35 -14.36 4.34 30.48
N ALA A 36 -15.17 4.33 29.44
CA ALA A 36 -15.35 5.42 28.51
C ALA A 36 -15.33 6.78 29.22
N GLY A 37 -14.50 7.72 28.75
CA GLY A 37 -14.59 9.11 29.20
C GLY A 37 -13.28 9.90 29.28
N SER A 38 -12.09 9.30 29.16
CA SER A 38 -10.86 10.09 29.16
C SER A 38 -10.65 10.74 27.80
N GLY A 39 -11.04 12.02 27.69
CA GLY A 39 -10.73 12.88 26.57
C GLY A 39 -9.26 12.72 26.17
N SER A 40 -9.05 12.09 25.02
CA SER A 40 -7.71 11.89 24.47
C SER A 40 -7.17 13.27 24.11
N HIS A 41 -6.31 13.77 24.97
CA HIS A 41 -5.58 14.99 24.73
C HIS A 41 -4.15 14.60 24.39
N ILE A 42 -3.63 15.12 23.29
CA ILE A 42 -2.22 15.03 22.96
C ILE A 42 -1.56 16.24 23.61
N THR A 43 -0.49 16.01 24.38
CA THR A 43 0.29 17.11 24.95
C THR A 43 1.48 17.37 24.03
N ILE A 44 1.54 18.57 23.45
CA ILE A 44 2.70 19.03 22.66
C ILE A 44 3.34 20.16 23.46
N GLY A 45 4.52 19.92 24.02
CA GLY A 45 5.16 20.84 24.95
C GLY A 45 4.33 21.03 26.23
N LYS A 46 3.86 22.26 26.48
CA LYS A 46 3.01 22.61 27.65
C LYS A 46 1.52 22.68 27.34
N THR A 47 1.11 22.46 26.08
CA THR A 47 -0.27 22.68 25.65
C THR A 47 -0.97 21.34 25.45
N ARG A 48 -2.15 21.18 26.06
CA ARG A 48 -3.01 19.99 25.89
C ARG A 48 -4.04 20.25 24.80
N LEU A 49 -3.95 19.52 23.70
CA LEU A 49 -4.85 19.65 22.56
C LEU A 49 -5.76 18.41 22.47
N PRO A 50 -7.09 18.57 22.37
CA PRO A 50 -7.98 17.43 22.20
C PRO A 50 -7.75 16.80 20.82
N VAL A 51 -7.63 15.48 20.76
CA VAL A 51 -7.34 14.70 19.53
C VAL A 51 -8.29 15.02 18.38
N GLN A 52 -9.55 15.35 18.70
CA GLN A 52 -10.56 15.74 17.70
C GLN A 52 -10.18 17.03 16.96
N GLN A 53 -9.66 18.05 17.66
CA GLN A 53 -9.21 19.29 17.03
C GLN A 53 -7.95 19.07 16.20
N VAL A 54 -7.02 18.22 16.65
CA VAL A 54 -5.81 17.88 15.88
C VAL A 54 -6.18 17.21 14.55
N LYS A 55 -7.16 16.30 14.55
CA LYS A 55 -7.65 15.65 13.33
C LYS A 55 -8.26 16.65 12.34
N GLN A 56 -9.09 17.57 12.83
CA GLN A 56 -9.75 18.56 11.97
C GLN A 56 -8.76 19.56 11.35
N VAL A 57 -7.83 20.08 12.15
CA VAL A 57 -6.80 21.01 11.65
C VAL A 57 -5.88 20.32 10.64
N GLY A 58 -5.47 19.07 10.91
CA GLY A 58 -4.63 18.30 9.99
C GLY A 58 -5.26 18.07 8.62
N VAL A 59 -6.58 17.80 8.57
CA VAL A 59 -7.30 17.62 7.29
C VAL A 59 -7.31 18.92 6.47
N SER A 60 -7.58 20.07 7.09
CA SER A 60 -7.63 21.36 6.37
C SER A 60 -6.28 21.78 5.76
N LEU A 61 -5.19 21.52 6.48
CA LEU A 61 -3.83 21.77 6.01
C LEU A 61 -3.48 20.88 4.83
N ALA A 62 -3.83 19.59 4.89
CA ALA A 62 -3.57 18.65 3.80
C ALA A 62 -4.30 19.05 2.51
N VAL A 63 -5.56 19.46 2.60
CA VAL A 63 -6.33 19.91 1.42
C VAL A 63 -5.71 21.16 0.79
N SER A 64 -5.33 22.14 1.61
CA SER A 64 -4.72 23.39 1.14
C SER A 64 -3.37 23.15 0.45
N LEU A 65 -2.53 22.28 1.02
CA LEU A 65 -1.26 21.86 0.42
C LEU A 65 -1.46 21.13 -0.91
N ALA A 66 -2.46 20.25 -0.99
CA ALA A 66 -2.78 19.55 -2.22
C ALA A 66 -3.21 20.50 -3.34
N THR A 67 -3.95 21.57 -3.01
CA THR A 67 -4.38 22.57 -4.00
C THR A 67 -3.18 23.36 -4.55
N LEU A 68 -2.28 23.82 -3.67
CA LEU A 68 -1.08 24.54 -4.08
C LEU A 68 -0.15 23.68 -4.97
N LEU A 69 0.01 22.40 -4.64
CA LEU A 69 0.80 21.47 -5.46
C LEU A 69 0.14 21.20 -6.81
N ALA A 70 -1.19 21.11 -6.87
CA ALA A 70 -1.91 20.95 -8.13
C ALA A 70 -1.70 22.15 -9.06
N GLU A 71 -1.77 23.38 -8.54
CA GLU A 71 -1.53 24.57 -9.37
C GLU A 71 -0.08 24.69 -9.82
N ALA A 72 0.88 24.43 -8.91
CA ALA A 72 2.30 24.48 -9.23
C ALA A 72 2.71 23.44 -10.28
N THR A 73 2.17 22.21 -10.20
CA THR A 73 2.46 21.15 -11.18
C THR A 73 1.85 21.45 -12.54
N LEU A 74 0.65 22.05 -12.58
CA LEU A 74 0.00 22.43 -13.83
C LEU A 74 0.72 23.59 -14.52
N ALA A 75 1.18 24.59 -13.75
CA ALA A 75 2.01 25.68 -14.25
C ALA A 75 3.35 25.18 -14.80
N TRP A 76 4.02 24.27 -14.07
CA TRP A 76 5.26 23.64 -14.52
C TRP A 76 5.07 22.79 -15.78
N ALA A 77 3.97 22.02 -15.86
CA ALA A 77 3.67 21.17 -17.01
C ALA A 77 3.44 22.00 -18.29
N ARG A 78 2.72 23.12 -18.19
CA ARG A 78 2.53 24.05 -19.31
C ARG A 78 3.86 24.60 -19.80
N ARG A 79 4.71 25.09 -18.89
CA ARG A 79 6.05 25.61 -19.24
C ARG A 79 6.92 24.56 -19.92
N ARG A 80 6.87 23.31 -19.47
CA ARG A 80 7.64 22.21 -20.08
C ARG A 80 7.15 21.84 -21.48
N LEU A 81 5.85 21.95 -21.75
CA LEU A 81 5.31 21.75 -23.10
C LEU A 81 5.69 22.89 -24.02
N GLU A 82 5.62 24.13 -23.55
CA GLU A 82 6.09 25.31 -24.28
C GLU A 82 7.58 25.20 -24.61
N ASP A 83 8.43 24.82 -23.66
CA ASP A 83 9.86 24.58 -23.91
C ASP A 83 10.11 23.44 -24.93
N ARG A 84 9.24 22.42 -24.98
CA ARG A 84 9.32 21.34 -25.97
C ARG A 84 8.90 21.79 -27.37
N LEU A 85 7.89 22.66 -27.45
CA LEU A 85 7.37 23.21 -28.70
C LEU A 85 8.28 24.30 -29.27
N ASN A 86 8.89 25.11 -28.40
CA ASN A 86 9.75 26.23 -28.76
C ASN A 86 11.22 25.83 -28.90
N ARG A 87 11.59 24.59 -28.51
CA ARG A 87 12.87 24.00 -28.90
C ARG A 87 12.78 23.67 -30.39
N PRO A 88 13.58 24.30 -31.26
CA PRO A 88 13.65 23.87 -32.65
C PRO A 88 14.01 22.39 -32.65
N SER A 89 13.29 21.63 -33.47
CA SER A 89 13.60 20.24 -33.78
C SER A 89 15.04 20.19 -34.31
N ALA A 90 16.03 20.05 -33.41
CA ALA A 90 17.31 19.50 -33.80
C ALA A 90 16.95 18.11 -34.31
N GLY A 91 17.01 17.98 -35.64
CA GLY A 91 16.34 16.96 -36.41
C GLY A 91 16.64 15.56 -35.89
N LEU A 92 15.81 14.62 -36.34
CA LEU A 92 16.09 13.19 -36.32
C LEU A 92 17.59 12.98 -36.57
N SER A 93 18.34 12.69 -35.51
CA SER A 93 19.72 12.25 -35.64
C SER A 93 19.65 10.90 -36.33
N LEU A 94 19.77 10.93 -37.66
CA LEU A 94 20.18 9.79 -38.45
C LEU A 94 21.44 9.25 -37.79
N VAL A 95 21.29 8.10 -37.13
CA VAL A 95 22.39 7.31 -36.62
C VAL A 95 23.35 7.10 -37.79
N ARG A 96 24.48 7.79 -37.74
CA ARG A 96 25.53 7.66 -38.74
C ARG A 96 26.10 6.26 -38.60
N ARG A 97 25.77 5.40 -39.57
CA ARG A 97 26.38 4.08 -39.73
C ARG A 97 27.90 4.29 -39.95
N PRO A 98 28.79 3.75 -39.12
CA PRO A 98 30.22 3.79 -39.42
C PRO A 98 30.51 2.98 -40.69
N PRO A 99 31.52 3.36 -41.49
CA PRO A 99 31.94 2.57 -42.64
C PRO A 99 32.42 1.19 -42.19
N ALA A 100 32.14 0.19 -43.02
CA ALA A 100 32.57 -1.18 -42.80
C ALA A 100 34.10 -1.25 -42.75
N GLU A 101 34.64 -1.43 -41.54
CA GLU A 101 36.01 -1.88 -41.35
C GLU A 101 36.03 -3.40 -41.51
N ASP A 102 36.81 -3.83 -42.49
CA ASP A 102 37.10 -5.20 -42.84
C ASP A 102 37.88 -5.83 -41.68
N ILE A 103 37.21 -6.67 -40.87
CA ILE A 103 37.85 -7.38 -39.77
C ILE A 103 37.59 -8.87 -39.95
N GLN A 104 38.70 -9.59 -40.14
CA GLN A 104 38.85 -11.03 -40.20
C GLN A 104 37.96 -11.75 -39.18
N THR A 105 37.20 -12.73 -39.65
CA THR A 105 36.42 -13.68 -38.84
C THR A 105 37.32 -14.36 -37.80
N PRO A 106 37.19 -14.06 -36.50
CA PRO A 106 37.73 -14.91 -35.46
C PRO A 106 36.74 -16.06 -35.26
N ALA A 107 37.25 -17.26 -35.02
CA ALA A 107 36.45 -18.43 -34.68
C ALA A 107 35.46 -18.09 -33.55
N ILE A 108 34.17 -18.36 -33.81
CA ILE A 108 33.06 -18.12 -32.88
C ILE A 108 33.35 -18.87 -31.57
N PRO A 109 33.58 -18.18 -30.44
CA PRO A 109 33.43 -18.82 -29.15
C PRO A 109 31.95 -19.12 -29.00
N VAL A 110 31.60 -20.36 -28.67
CA VAL A 110 30.23 -20.70 -28.25
C VAL A 110 29.94 -19.90 -26.98
N GLU A 111 29.33 -18.73 -27.14
CA GLU A 111 28.85 -17.91 -26.03
C GLU A 111 27.73 -18.69 -25.34
N THR A 112 28.02 -19.18 -24.14
CA THR A 112 26.99 -19.67 -23.23
C THR A 112 26.04 -18.50 -22.96
N PRO A 113 24.73 -18.63 -23.23
CA PRO A 113 23.79 -17.55 -22.95
C PRO A 113 23.84 -17.22 -21.45
N PRO A 114 23.72 -15.93 -21.08
CA PRO A 114 23.73 -15.54 -19.67
C PRO A 114 22.62 -16.29 -18.91
N PRO A 115 22.86 -16.67 -17.64
CA PRO A 115 21.90 -17.44 -16.87
C PRO A 115 20.58 -16.66 -16.77
N THR A 116 19.53 -17.17 -17.43
CA THR A 116 18.18 -16.62 -17.32
C THR A 116 17.57 -17.05 -16.00
N VAL A 117 17.23 -16.09 -15.14
CA VAL A 117 16.56 -16.36 -13.86
C VAL A 117 15.08 -16.02 -13.99
N THR A 118 14.23 -17.03 -13.80
CA THR A 118 12.77 -16.85 -13.72
C THR A 118 12.37 -16.81 -12.26
N ILE A 119 11.82 -15.68 -11.80
CA ILE A 119 11.29 -15.53 -10.46
C ILE A 119 9.79 -15.78 -10.53
N VAL A 120 9.30 -16.77 -9.79
CA VAL A 120 7.87 -17.09 -9.69
C VAL A 120 7.39 -16.72 -8.29
N ARG A 121 6.32 -15.91 -8.22
CA ARG A 121 5.59 -15.62 -6.98
C ARG A 121 4.20 -16.21 -7.07
N GLU A 122 3.87 -17.04 -6.10
CA GLU A 122 2.55 -17.62 -5.92
C GLU A 122 1.91 -17.04 -4.65
N ARG A 123 0.71 -16.49 -4.79
CA ARG A 123 -0.09 -16.03 -3.66
C ARG A 123 -1.40 -16.82 -3.65
N ILE A 124 -1.62 -17.51 -2.53
CA ILE A 124 -2.85 -18.25 -2.28
C ILE A 124 -3.71 -17.39 -1.36
N VAL A 125 -4.93 -17.09 -1.78
CA VAL A 125 -5.91 -16.36 -0.98
C VAL A 125 -7.08 -17.30 -0.68
N GLU A 126 -7.25 -17.64 0.60
CA GLU A 126 -8.36 -18.45 1.09
C GLU A 126 -9.36 -17.57 1.83
N VAL A 127 -10.61 -17.58 1.35
CA VAL A 127 -11.71 -16.84 1.97
C VAL A 127 -12.49 -17.81 2.85
N HIS A 128 -12.54 -17.53 4.15
CA HIS A 128 -13.28 -18.32 5.12
C HIS A 128 -14.60 -17.64 5.50
N ARG A 129 -15.67 -18.42 5.57
CA ARG A 129 -16.96 -17.98 6.10
C ARG A 129 -17.44 -19.01 7.12
N TRP A 130 -17.70 -18.55 8.35
CA TRP A 130 -18.04 -19.42 9.49
C TRP A 130 -17.03 -20.55 9.75
N GLY A 131 -15.73 -20.24 9.63
CA GLY A 131 -14.64 -21.21 9.87
C GLY A 131 -14.50 -22.27 8.77
N ARG A 132 -15.29 -22.20 7.70
CA ARG A 132 -15.16 -23.08 6.53
C ARG A 132 -14.61 -22.30 5.33
N PRO A 133 -13.66 -22.87 4.57
CA PRO A 133 -13.20 -22.27 3.33
C PRO A 133 -14.33 -22.29 2.30
N VAL A 134 -14.67 -21.11 1.77
CA VAL A 134 -15.72 -20.94 0.75
C VAL A 134 -15.14 -20.61 -0.62
N GLN A 135 -13.98 -19.96 -0.69
CA GLN A 135 -13.32 -19.66 -1.96
C GLN A 135 -11.80 -19.70 -1.82
N ARG A 136 -11.11 -20.11 -2.89
CA ARG A 136 -9.66 -20.14 -2.98
C ARG A 136 -9.22 -19.54 -4.31
N PHE A 137 -8.35 -18.54 -4.26
CA PHE A 137 -7.77 -17.91 -5.43
C PHE A 137 -6.27 -18.17 -5.43
N ILE A 138 -5.72 -18.49 -6.60
CA ILE A 138 -4.29 -18.69 -6.81
C ILE A 138 -3.83 -17.64 -7.80
N GLU A 139 -3.15 -16.62 -7.30
CA GLU A 139 -2.50 -15.60 -8.11
C GLU A 139 -1.06 -16.06 -8.38
N ARG A 140 -0.73 -16.32 -9.64
CA ARG A 140 0.63 -16.66 -10.07
C ARG A 140 1.18 -15.53 -10.93
N MET A 141 2.34 -15.03 -10.55
CA MET A 141 3.09 -14.04 -11.32
C MET A 141 4.48 -14.60 -11.58
N ALA A 142 4.93 -14.54 -12.82
CA ALA A 142 6.27 -14.93 -13.23
C ALA A 142 6.95 -13.75 -13.92
N TRP A 143 8.19 -13.47 -13.53
CA TRP A 143 9.02 -12.46 -14.18
C TRP A 143 10.31 -13.11 -14.64
N LYS A 144 10.67 -12.81 -15.89
CA LYS A 144 11.95 -13.21 -16.47
C LYS A 144 12.94 -12.07 -16.26
N ARG A 145 14.07 -12.35 -15.65
CA ARG A 145 15.21 -11.44 -15.61
C ARG A 145 16.28 -11.98 -16.55
N GLU A 146 16.54 -11.24 -17.61
CA GLU A 146 17.69 -11.48 -18.49
C GLU A 146 18.91 -10.82 -17.83
N GLY A 147 19.97 -11.61 -17.65
CA GLY A 147 21.19 -11.24 -16.93
C GLY A 147 22.30 -10.80 -17.87
#